data_AF-A0A374VHX6-F1
#
_entry.id   AF-A0A374VHX6-F1
#
_cell.length_a   1.000
_cell.length_b   1.000
_cell.length_c   1.000
_cell.angle_alpha   90.00
_cell.angle_beta   90.00
_cell.angle_gamma   90.00
#
_symmetry.space_group_name_H-M   'P 1'
#
loop_
_entity.id
_entity.type
_entity.pdbx_description
1 polymer ?
#
loop_
_entity_poly.entity_id
_entity_poly.type
_entity_poly.pdbx_seq_one_letter_code
_entity_poly.pdbx_strand_id
1 'polypeptide(L)'
;MANEGDGSAVYDVRVGDDGYIDGLDVTESDGSITTYLFRPANYDEVEAARNRAESAASLAISAAGTAETQANDANAAAGAARTAAAKCSTATKSAEAAVQKANSANQTASASTTLASNAAAAADGAASRAEAAANQALQIANSVAQGAAGESDVAELRRQNGQLATMLADATGKFIYMDGTVYCPTSKASVSGDTVTFGNTCSVSGSTVTLA
;
A
#
# COMPACT_ATOMS: atom_id res chain seq x y z
N MET A 1 33.23 130.11 -39.14
CA MET A 1 33.97 129.03 -39.83
C MET A 1 33.34 127.74 -39.32
N ALA A 2 32.35 127.25 -40.06
CA ALA A 2 32.49 126.17 -41.03
C ALA A 2 32.49 124.80 -40.32
N ASN A 3 31.44 124.04 -40.62
CA ASN A 3 31.19 122.66 -40.19
C ASN A 3 32.20 121.75 -40.91
N GLU A 4 33.10 121.09 -40.17
CA GLU A 4 33.92 120.00 -40.69
C GLU A 4 33.39 118.69 -40.11
N GLY A 5 32.28 118.22 -40.67
CA GLY A 5 31.92 116.81 -40.63
C GLY A 5 32.57 116.11 -41.82
N ASP A 6 33.32 115.05 -41.56
CA ASP A 6 33.35 113.80 -42.34
C ASP A 6 34.51 112.90 -41.89
N GLY A 7 34.39 112.38 -40.67
CA GLY A 7 34.92 111.04 -40.38
C GLY A 7 33.71 110.12 -40.38
N SER A 8 33.47 109.37 -41.45
CA SER A 8 32.41 108.36 -41.45
C SER A 8 32.79 107.28 -40.43
N ALA A 9 32.19 107.27 -39.25
CA ALA A 9 32.32 106.16 -38.32
C ALA A 9 31.89 104.88 -39.04
N VAL A 10 32.76 103.87 -39.07
CA VAL A 10 32.48 102.57 -39.66
C VAL A 10 31.88 101.70 -38.57
N TYR A 11 30.72 101.11 -38.88
CA TYR A 11 29.96 100.27 -37.96
C TYR A 11 29.95 98.84 -38.49
N ASP A 12 30.60 97.94 -37.76
CA ASP A 12 30.60 96.52 -38.09
C ASP A 12 29.73 95.75 -37.10
N VAL A 13 28.78 94.98 -37.64
CA VAL A 13 27.88 94.16 -36.85
C VAL A 13 28.59 92.86 -36.47
N ARG A 14 28.73 92.59 -35.17
CA ARG A 14 29.19 91.30 -34.69
C ARG A 14 28.03 90.32 -34.63
N VAL A 15 28.18 89.18 -35.28
CA VAL A 15 27.23 88.07 -35.22
C VAL A 15 27.88 86.94 -34.42
N GLY A 16 27.19 86.47 -33.39
CA GLY A 16 27.61 85.38 -32.54
C GLY A 16 27.52 84.02 -33.20
N ASP A 17 28.11 83.01 -32.56
CA ASP A 17 28.09 81.62 -33.02
C ASP A 17 26.67 81.00 -33.04
N ASP A 18 25.73 81.62 -32.33
CA ASP A 18 24.29 81.27 -32.34
C ASP A 18 23.52 81.92 -33.50
N GLY A 19 24.21 82.69 -34.35
CA GLY A 19 23.64 83.39 -35.51
C GLY A 19 22.90 84.68 -35.17
N TYR A 20 22.93 85.12 -33.90
CA TYR A 20 22.31 86.36 -33.46
C TYR A 20 23.32 87.52 -33.41
N ILE A 21 22.84 88.76 -33.49
CA ILE A 21 23.71 89.94 -33.38
C ILE A 21 24.17 90.08 -31.93
N ASP A 22 25.47 89.99 -31.72
CA ASP A 22 26.14 89.99 -30.41
C ASP A 22 26.61 91.36 -29.97
N GLY A 23 26.79 92.26 -30.93
CA GLY A 23 27.28 93.60 -30.65
C GLY A 23 27.61 94.40 -31.90
N LEU A 24 28.14 95.59 -31.65
CA LEU A 24 28.53 96.57 -32.65
C LEU A 24 29.96 97.02 -32.37
N ASP A 25 30.82 96.94 -33.37
CA ASP A 25 32.11 97.62 -33.35
C ASP A 25 31.97 98.99 -34.00
N VAL A 26 32.33 100.02 -33.26
CA VAL A 26 32.36 101.40 -33.73
C VAL A 26 33.82 101.80 -33.91
N THR A 27 34.23 102.04 -35.15
CA THR A 27 35.56 102.59 -35.44
C THR A 27 35.50 104.12 -35.41
N GLU A 28 36.18 104.71 -34.44
CA GLU A 28 36.25 106.15 -34.24
C GLU A 28 37.24 106.80 -35.23
N SER A 29 37.15 108.12 -35.37
CA SER A 29 37.98 108.89 -36.31
C SER A 29 39.50 108.80 -36.06
N ASP A 30 39.94 108.34 -34.88
CA ASP A 30 41.35 108.09 -34.52
C ASP A 30 41.81 106.65 -34.81
N GLY A 31 40.92 105.81 -35.36
CA GLY A 31 41.17 104.40 -35.66
C GLY A 31 40.99 103.46 -34.46
N SER A 32 40.60 103.97 -33.28
CA SER A 32 40.23 103.13 -32.14
C SER A 32 38.88 102.44 -32.38
N ILE A 33 38.74 101.23 -31.85
CA ILE A 33 37.50 100.45 -31.97
C ILE A 33 36.89 100.30 -30.58
N THR A 34 35.65 100.76 -30.42
CA THR A 34 34.83 100.50 -29.23
C THR A 34 33.80 99.43 -29.53
N THR A 35 33.83 98.34 -28.77
CA THR A 35 32.85 97.26 -28.88
C THR A 35 31.71 97.46 -27.89
N TYR A 36 30.48 97.51 -28.41
CA TYR A 36 29.25 97.45 -27.63
C TYR A 36 28.64 96.06 -27.75
N LEU A 37 28.68 95.28 -26.67
CA LEU A 37 28.02 93.98 -26.61
C LEU A 37 26.53 94.18 -26.32
N PHE A 38 25.66 93.50 -27.07
CA PHE A 38 24.21 93.47 -26.84
C PHE A 38 23.78 92.30 -25.95
N ARG A 39 24.71 91.44 -25.54
CA ARG A 39 24.47 90.37 -24.57
C ARG A 39 24.37 90.95 -23.15
N PRO A 40 23.38 90.51 -22.33
CA PRO A 40 23.36 90.81 -20.91
C PRO A 40 24.65 90.34 -20.23
N ALA A 41 25.12 91.08 -19.21
CA ALA A 41 26.37 90.75 -18.51
C ALA A 41 26.39 89.34 -17.86
N ASN A 42 25.23 88.71 -17.67
CA ASN A 42 25.05 87.39 -17.06
C ASN A 42 24.64 86.28 -18.05
N TYR A 43 24.71 86.51 -19.37
CA TYR A 43 24.27 85.55 -20.39
C TYR A 43 24.92 84.18 -20.21
N ASP A 44 26.25 84.12 -20.06
CA ASP A 44 27.00 82.86 -19.94
C ASP A 44 26.60 82.06 -18.68
N GLU A 45 26.28 82.75 -17.58
CA GLU A 45 25.83 82.12 -16.34
C GLU A 45 24.44 81.50 -16.49
N VAL A 46 23.52 82.22 -17.17
CA VAL A 46 22.16 81.75 -17.44
C VAL A 46 22.18 80.56 -18.40
N GLU A 47 22.99 80.64 -19.45
CA GLU A 47 23.15 79.56 -20.42
C GLU A 47 23.76 78.31 -19.77
N ALA A 48 24.78 78.49 -18.93
CA ALA A 48 25.34 77.39 -18.15
C ALA A 48 24.33 76.80 -17.15
N ALA A 49 23.44 77.61 -16.56
CA ALA A 49 22.38 77.12 -15.68
C ALA A 49 21.33 76.31 -16.45
N ARG A 50 20.92 76.76 -17.65
CA ARG A 50 20.03 76.03 -18.55
C ARG A 50 20.60 74.66 -18.89
N ASN A 51 21.86 74.61 -19.34
CA ASN A 51 22.51 73.35 -19.73
C ASN A 51 22.62 72.36 -18.55
N ARG A 52 22.86 72.87 -17.33
CA ARG A 52 22.83 72.03 -16.11
C ARG A 52 21.43 71.52 -15.80
N ALA A 53 20.39 72.35 -15.95
CA ALA A 53 19.01 71.94 -15.72
C ALA A 53 18.54 70.89 -16.73
N GLU A 54 18.87 71.05 -18.01
CA GLU A 54 18.59 70.06 -19.05
C GLU A 54 19.30 68.74 -18.77
N SER A 55 20.60 68.79 -18.42
CA SER A 55 21.36 67.59 -18.02
C SER A 55 20.73 66.88 -16.83
N ALA A 56 20.31 67.63 -15.80
CA ALA A 56 19.64 67.07 -14.63
C ALA A 56 18.28 66.44 -14.98
N ALA A 57 17.51 67.06 -15.87
CA ALA A 57 16.25 66.52 -16.36
C ALA A 57 16.46 65.21 -17.13
N SER A 58 17.46 65.14 -18.02
CA SER A 58 17.80 63.91 -18.74
C SER A 58 18.22 62.77 -17.81
N LEU A 59 19.03 63.07 -16.79
CA LEU A 59 19.42 62.10 -15.77
C LEU A 59 18.21 61.60 -14.97
N ALA A 60 17.28 62.49 -14.58
CA ALA A 60 16.08 62.12 -13.87
C ALA A 60 15.17 61.19 -14.70
N ILE A 61 15.01 61.46 -16.00
CA ILE A 61 14.26 60.60 -16.92
C ILE A 61 14.91 59.21 -17.03
N SER A 62 16.23 59.16 -17.18
CA SER A 62 16.96 57.88 -17.24
C SER A 62 16.85 57.07 -15.95
N ALA A 63 16.94 57.74 -14.79
CA ALA A 63 16.75 57.11 -13.49
C ALA A 63 15.33 56.56 -13.31
N ALA A 64 14.31 57.32 -13.73
CA ALA A 64 12.92 56.89 -13.69
C ALA A 64 12.69 55.64 -14.55
N GLY A 65 13.21 55.60 -15.78
CA GLY A 65 13.11 54.43 -16.66
C GLY A 65 13.84 53.19 -16.09
N THR A 66 14.96 53.40 -15.41
CA THR A 66 15.67 52.31 -14.71
C THR A 66 14.84 51.77 -13.55
N ALA A 67 14.23 52.65 -12.75
CA ALA A 67 13.37 52.26 -11.64
C ALA A 67 12.12 51.51 -12.11
N GLU A 68 11.50 51.94 -13.21
CA GLU A 68 10.37 51.26 -13.83
C GLU A 68 10.75 49.84 -14.29
N THR A 69 11.91 49.70 -14.94
CA THR A 69 12.44 48.39 -15.34
C THR A 69 12.64 47.47 -14.15
N GLN A 70 13.28 47.96 -13.08
CA GLN A 70 13.51 47.19 -11.86
C GLN A 70 12.20 46.77 -11.17
N ALA A 71 11.19 47.64 -11.16
CA ALA A 71 9.88 47.32 -10.61
C ALA A 71 9.18 46.19 -11.40
N ASN A 72 9.27 46.23 -12.74
CA ASN A 72 8.73 45.18 -13.60
C ASN A 72 9.44 43.84 -13.38
N ASP A 73 10.77 43.85 -13.28
CA ASP A 73 11.57 42.65 -13.00
C ASP A 73 11.23 42.04 -11.63
N ALA A 74 11.08 42.89 -10.60
CA ALA A 74 10.69 42.45 -9.26
C ALA A 74 9.29 41.83 -9.26
N ASN A 75 8.34 42.40 -10.00
CA ASN A 75 7.00 41.85 -10.15
C ASN A 75 7.01 40.49 -10.87
N ALA A 76 7.81 40.36 -11.93
CA ALA A 76 7.99 39.09 -12.64
C ALA A 76 8.58 38.01 -11.73
N ALA A 77 9.63 38.36 -10.96
CA ALA A 77 10.26 37.46 -10.00
C ALA A 77 9.27 37.01 -8.90
N ALA A 78 8.46 37.93 -8.37
CA ALA A 78 7.42 37.61 -7.39
C ALA A 78 6.36 36.66 -7.98
N GLY A 79 5.95 36.86 -9.23
CA GLY A 79 5.04 35.96 -9.94
C GLY A 79 5.62 34.54 -10.12
N ALA A 80 6.90 34.46 -10.50
CA ALA A 80 7.60 33.19 -10.62
C ALA A 80 7.70 32.45 -9.27
N ALA A 81 8.03 33.17 -8.19
CA ALA A 81 8.10 32.61 -6.86
C ALA A 81 6.74 32.07 -6.37
N ARG A 82 5.64 32.79 -6.61
CA ARG A 82 4.28 32.32 -6.29
C ARG A 82 3.93 31.04 -7.06
N THR A 83 4.29 30.98 -8.34
CA THR A 83 4.07 29.80 -9.18
C THR A 83 4.87 28.60 -8.66
N ALA A 84 6.13 28.80 -8.28
CA ALA A 84 6.96 27.76 -7.69
C ALA A 84 6.39 27.24 -6.36
N ALA A 85 5.94 28.14 -5.48
CA ALA A 85 5.31 27.78 -4.20
C ALA A 85 4.02 26.95 -4.40
N ALA A 86 3.19 27.31 -5.38
CA ALA A 86 2.00 26.54 -5.73
C ALA A 86 2.35 25.13 -6.23
N LYS A 87 3.37 24.99 -7.10
CA LYS A 87 3.85 23.68 -7.57
C LYS A 87 4.37 22.83 -6.41
N CYS A 88 5.15 23.41 -5.50
CA CYS A 88 5.65 22.74 -4.31
C CYS A 88 4.48 22.24 -3.44
N SER A 89 3.48 23.09 -3.20
CA SER A 89 2.30 22.72 -2.41
C SER A 89 1.52 21.55 -3.02
N THR A 90 1.37 21.52 -4.34
CA THR A 90 0.77 20.39 -5.06
C THR A 90 1.62 19.13 -4.93
N ALA A 91 2.93 19.23 -5.10
CA ALA A 91 3.85 18.09 -4.95
C ALA A 91 3.80 17.50 -3.53
N THR A 92 3.74 18.33 -2.49
CA THR A 92 3.57 17.89 -1.10
C THR A 92 2.28 17.10 -0.92
N LYS A 93 1.15 17.61 -1.40
CA LYS A 93 -0.14 16.90 -1.32
C LYS A 93 -0.10 15.55 -2.04
N SER A 94 0.54 15.49 -3.22
CA SER A 94 0.73 14.23 -3.95
C SER A 94 1.59 13.24 -3.18
N ALA A 95 2.66 13.71 -2.52
CA ALA A 95 3.52 12.88 -1.69
C ALA A 95 2.76 12.32 -0.47
N GLU A 96 1.98 13.16 0.22
CA GLU A 96 1.14 12.73 1.35
C GLU A 96 0.12 11.67 0.95
N ALA A 97 -0.55 11.85 -0.20
CA ALA A 97 -1.48 10.86 -0.74
C ALA A 97 -0.77 9.52 -1.07
N ALA A 98 0.45 9.57 -1.61
CA ALA A 98 1.25 8.38 -1.88
C ALA A 98 1.62 7.63 -0.59
N VAL A 99 2.01 8.35 0.47
CA VAL A 99 2.30 7.77 1.80
C VAL A 99 1.06 7.11 2.38
N GLN A 100 -0.11 7.76 2.32
CA GLN A 100 -1.36 7.17 2.81
C GLN A 100 -1.70 5.88 2.06
N LYS A 101 -1.55 5.88 0.72
CA LYS A 101 -1.77 4.67 -0.09
C LYS A 101 -0.81 3.54 0.27
N ALA A 102 0.46 3.85 0.51
CA ALA A 102 1.45 2.87 0.93
C ALA A 102 1.12 2.27 2.32
N ASN A 103 0.71 3.11 3.28
CA ASN A 103 0.30 2.66 4.61
C ASN A 103 -0.95 1.75 4.56
N SER A 104 -1.93 2.08 3.71
CA SER A 104 -3.11 1.21 3.51
C SER A 104 -2.72 -0.12 2.88
N ALA A 105 -1.83 -0.12 1.87
CA ALA A 105 -1.33 -1.34 1.26
C ALA A 105 -0.58 -2.22 2.27
N ASN A 106 0.23 -1.62 3.14
CA ASN A 106 0.98 -2.34 4.17
C ASN A 106 0.06 -2.98 5.23
N GLN A 107 -1.01 -2.29 5.63
CA GLN A 107 -2.03 -2.84 6.53
C GLN A 107 -2.75 -4.04 5.89
N THR A 108 -3.14 -3.94 4.62
CA THR A 108 -3.73 -5.05 3.88
C THR A 108 -2.77 -6.24 3.80
N ALA A 109 -1.50 -6.01 3.46
CA ALA A 109 -0.50 -7.06 3.41
C ALA A 109 -0.32 -7.76 4.77
N SER A 110 -0.25 -6.99 5.85
CA SER A 110 -0.15 -7.52 7.22
C SER A 110 -1.35 -8.40 7.57
N ALA A 111 -2.56 -7.95 7.24
CA ALA A 111 -3.79 -8.73 7.45
C ALA A 111 -3.78 -10.03 6.64
N SER A 112 -3.34 -9.98 5.37
CA SER A 112 -3.18 -11.18 4.53
C SER A 112 -2.17 -12.16 5.11
N THR A 113 -1.04 -11.68 5.65
CA THR A 113 -0.05 -12.53 6.33
C THR A 113 -0.66 -13.21 7.56
N THR A 114 -1.39 -12.49 8.40
CA THR A 114 -2.08 -13.08 9.55
C THR A 114 -3.09 -14.15 9.14
N LEU A 115 -3.90 -13.89 8.11
CA LEU A 115 -4.85 -14.87 7.59
C LEU A 115 -4.14 -16.12 7.06
N ALA A 116 -3.02 -15.96 6.34
CA ALA A 116 -2.23 -17.07 5.85
C ALA A 116 -1.63 -17.90 7.00
N SER A 117 -1.09 -17.26 8.04
CA SER A 117 -0.57 -17.96 9.23
C SER A 117 -1.66 -18.73 9.97
N ASN A 118 -2.85 -18.13 10.12
CA ASN A 118 -3.99 -18.80 10.75
C ASN A 118 -4.46 -20.01 9.92
N ALA A 119 -4.51 -19.87 8.59
CA ALA A 119 -4.87 -20.96 7.69
C ALA A 119 -3.86 -22.11 7.76
N ALA A 120 -2.56 -21.80 7.79
CA ALA A 120 -1.50 -22.80 7.95
C ALA A 120 -1.64 -23.56 9.29
N ALA A 121 -1.82 -22.84 10.40
CA ALA A 121 -2.02 -23.45 11.71
C ALA A 121 -3.28 -24.35 11.76
N ALA A 122 -4.36 -23.93 11.10
CA ALA A 122 -5.57 -24.74 10.99
C ALA A 122 -5.33 -26.02 10.17
N ALA A 123 -4.58 -25.93 9.07
CA ALA A 123 -4.21 -27.07 8.24
C ALA A 123 -3.32 -28.07 9.00
N ASP A 124 -2.30 -27.60 9.71
CA ASP A 124 -1.44 -28.44 10.55
C ASP A 124 -2.24 -29.16 11.64
N GLY A 125 -3.16 -28.44 12.29
CA GLY A 125 -4.07 -29.02 13.29
C GLY A 125 -5.07 -30.03 12.70
N ALA A 126 -5.45 -29.89 11.43
CA ALA A 126 -6.28 -30.86 10.73
C ALA A 126 -5.49 -32.11 10.35
N ALA A 127 -4.26 -31.94 9.85
CA ALA A 127 -3.34 -33.04 9.52
C ALA A 127 -3.03 -33.90 10.76
N SER A 128 -2.69 -33.27 11.89
CA SER A 128 -2.42 -33.99 13.14
C SER A 128 -3.64 -34.80 13.62
N ARG A 129 -4.86 -34.25 13.50
CA ARG A 129 -6.08 -34.97 13.82
C ARG A 129 -6.34 -36.15 12.88
N ALA A 130 -6.08 -35.98 11.58
CA ALA A 130 -6.20 -37.05 10.61
C ALA A 130 -5.21 -38.19 10.89
N GLU A 131 -3.97 -37.86 11.24
CA GLU A 131 -2.95 -38.84 11.61
C GLU A 131 -3.31 -39.59 12.89
N ALA A 132 -3.82 -38.88 13.91
CA ALA A 132 -4.32 -39.50 15.13
C ALA A 132 -5.49 -40.46 14.85
N ALA A 133 -6.45 -40.04 14.02
CA ALA A 133 -7.59 -40.88 13.62
C ALA A 133 -7.14 -42.11 12.82
N ALA A 134 -6.18 -41.95 11.90
CA ALA A 134 -5.62 -43.06 11.14
C ALA A 134 -4.90 -44.08 12.05
N ASN A 135 -4.12 -43.60 13.02
CA ASN A 135 -3.45 -44.45 13.99
C ASN A 135 -4.45 -45.20 14.89
N GLN A 136 -5.53 -44.55 15.33
CA GLN A 136 -6.61 -45.22 16.06
C GLN A 136 -7.30 -46.29 15.20
N ALA A 137 -7.58 -45.99 13.93
CA ALA A 137 -8.17 -46.95 13.01
C ALA A 137 -7.26 -48.16 12.79
N LEU A 138 -5.95 -47.96 12.65
CA LEU A 138 -4.96 -49.04 12.56
C LEU A 138 -4.91 -49.90 13.83
N GLN A 139 -4.94 -49.29 15.01
CA GLN A 139 -4.97 -50.02 16.28
C GLN A 139 -6.23 -50.90 16.38
N ILE A 140 -7.40 -50.36 16.00
CA ILE A 140 -8.65 -51.11 15.96
C ILE A 140 -8.55 -52.26 14.96
N ALA A 141 -8.07 -52.00 13.74
CA ALA A 141 -7.91 -53.02 12.71
C ALA A 141 -6.98 -54.16 13.16
N ASN A 142 -5.86 -53.82 13.80
CA ASN A 142 -4.93 -54.80 14.37
C ASN A 142 -5.58 -55.61 15.50
N SER A 143 -6.34 -54.95 16.39
CA SER A 143 -7.06 -55.63 17.47
C SER A 143 -8.10 -56.63 16.93
N VAL A 144 -8.82 -56.25 15.87
CA VAL A 144 -9.77 -57.14 15.21
C VAL A 144 -9.05 -58.31 14.52
N ALA A 145 -7.97 -58.03 13.79
CA ALA A 145 -7.19 -59.05 13.09
C ALA A 145 -6.52 -60.06 14.04
N GLN A 146 -6.10 -59.62 15.23
CA GLN A 146 -5.51 -60.49 16.26
C GLN A 146 -6.57 -61.25 17.08
N GLY A 147 -7.85 -61.15 16.71
CA GLY A 147 -8.91 -61.95 17.34
C GLY A 147 -9.28 -61.49 18.74
N ALA A 148 -9.15 -60.19 19.05
CA ALA A 148 -9.58 -59.68 20.35
C ALA A 148 -11.10 -59.87 20.55
N ALA A 149 -11.43 -60.83 21.42
CA ALA A 149 -12.70 -61.02 22.13
C ALA A 149 -13.94 -61.50 21.34
N GLY A 150 -13.76 -62.15 20.18
CA GLY A 150 -14.89 -62.65 19.38
C GLY A 150 -15.02 -64.18 19.38
N GLU A 151 -14.15 -64.84 18.62
CA GLU A 151 -14.38 -66.26 18.29
C GLU A 151 -14.03 -67.22 19.43
N SER A 152 -12.94 -66.98 20.16
CA SER A 152 -12.53 -67.88 21.25
C SER A 152 -13.53 -67.88 22.41
N ASP A 153 -13.99 -66.70 22.83
CA ASP A 153 -14.94 -66.57 23.94
C ASP A 153 -16.32 -67.10 23.56
N VAL A 154 -16.77 -66.87 22.31
CA VAL A 154 -18.04 -67.43 21.81
C VAL A 154 -17.97 -68.94 21.66
N ALA A 155 -16.84 -69.50 21.20
CA ALA A 155 -16.65 -70.95 21.13
C ALA A 155 -16.67 -71.60 22.53
N GLU A 156 -16.01 -70.97 23.50
CA GLU A 156 -15.99 -71.42 24.89
C GLU A 156 -17.38 -71.34 25.55
N LEU A 157 -18.13 -70.25 25.31
CA LEU A 157 -19.52 -70.14 25.76
C LEU A 157 -20.43 -71.20 25.14
N ARG A 158 -20.27 -71.51 23.84
CA ARG A 158 -21.00 -72.61 23.19
C ARG A 158 -20.66 -73.96 23.83
N ARG A 159 -19.38 -74.20 24.13
CA ARG A 159 -18.93 -75.42 24.82
C ARG A 159 -19.56 -75.54 26.22
N GLN A 160 -19.55 -74.46 27.00
CA GLN A 160 -20.15 -74.42 28.34
C GLN A 160 -21.67 -74.64 28.28
N ASN A 161 -22.37 -74.01 27.33
CA ASN A 161 -23.80 -74.24 27.11
C ASN A 161 -24.12 -75.69 26.77
N GLY A 162 -23.29 -76.34 25.94
CA GLY A 162 -23.42 -77.78 25.66
C GLY A 162 -23.27 -78.65 26.91
N GLN A 163 -22.32 -78.34 27.79
CA GLN A 163 -22.15 -79.05 29.07
C GLN A 163 -23.35 -78.85 30.00
N LEU A 164 -23.86 -77.63 30.10
CA LEU A 164 -25.07 -77.34 30.89
C LEU A 164 -26.30 -78.07 30.35
N ALA A 165 -26.45 -78.16 29.02
CA ALA A 165 -27.54 -78.91 28.39
C ALA A 165 -27.46 -80.41 28.71
N THR A 166 -26.26 -81.01 28.68
CA THR A 166 -26.04 -82.39 29.12
C THR A 166 -26.42 -82.57 30.59
N MET A 167 -25.93 -81.70 31.48
CA MET A 167 -26.26 -81.76 32.91
C MET A 167 -27.76 -81.62 33.17
N LEU A 168 -28.45 -80.76 32.40
CA LEU A 168 -29.90 -80.59 32.50
C LEU A 168 -30.66 -81.83 32.02
N ALA A 169 -30.22 -82.46 30.93
CA ALA A 169 -30.79 -83.73 30.45
C ALA A 169 -30.67 -84.80 31.55
N ASP A 170 -29.47 -84.97 32.12
CA ASP A 170 -29.22 -85.90 33.23
C ASP A 170 -30.08 -85.62 34.45
N ALA A 171 -30.16 -84.36 34.89
CA ALA A 171 -30.93 -83.97 36.08
C ALA A 171 -32.44 -84.16 35.89
N THR A 172 -32.96 -83.94 34.69
CA THR A 172 -34.41 -84.05 34.40
C THR A 172 -34.83 -85.44 33.92
N GLY A 173 -33.88 -86.30 33.53
CA GLY A 173 -34.15 -87.61 32.92
C GLY A 173 -34.86 -87.52 31.56
N LYS A 174 -34.84 -86.35 30.91
CA LYS A 174 -35.50 -86.09 29.63
C LYS A 174 -34.48 -85.77 28.53
N PHE A 175 -34.85 -86.08 27.29
CA PHE A 175 -34.11 -85.62 26.12
C PHE A 175 -34.29 -84.11 25.95
N ILE A 176 -33.19 -83.40 25.74
CA ILE A 176 -33.21 -81.95 25.49
C ILE A 176 -32.75 -81.73 24.05
N TYR A 177 -33.57 -81.05 23.25
CA TYR A 177 -33.17 -80.61 21.91
C TYR A 177 -32.77 -79.14 21.95
N MET A 178 -31.55 -78.85 21.54
CA MET A 178 -31.03 -77.49 21.46
C MET A 178 -30.06 -77.40 20.28
N ASP A 179 -30.28 -76.39 19.43
CA ASP A 179 -29.39 -76.04 18.32
C ASP A 179 -28.99 -77.24 17.42
N GLY A 180 -29.98 -78.02 16.96
CA GLY A 180 -29.74 -79.18 16.10
C GLY A 180 -29.22 -80.44 16.81
N THR A 181 -28.86 -80.34 18.09
CA THR A 181 -28.31 -81.43 18.89
C THR A 181 -29.33 -81.94 19.90
N VAL A 182 -29.46 -83.27 20.02
CA VAL A 182 -30.27 -83.92 21.06
C VAL A 182 -29.33 -84.37 22.18
N TYR A 183 -29.47 -83.76 23.35
CA TYR A 183 -28.76 -84.12 24.57
C TYR A 183 -29.56 -85.21 25.31
N CYS A 184 -28.94 -86.37 25.49
CA CYS A 184 -29.57 -87.54 26.09
C CYS A 184 -29.09 -87.72 27.54
N PRO A 185 -30.00 -88.03 28.49
CA PRO A 185 -29.59 -88.43 29.83
C PRO A 185 -28.87 -89.78 29.83
N THR A 186 -27.82 -89.87 30.64
CA THR A 186 -27.02 -91.08 30.90
C THR A 186 -27.85 -92.28 31.36
N SER A 187 -29.02 -92.05 31.97
CA SER A 187 -29.96 -93.11 32.36
C SER A 187 -30.72 -93.74 31.17
N LYS A 188 -30.70 -93.12 29.98
CA LYS A 188 -31.46 -93.56 28.79
C LYS A 188 -30.59 -93.91 27.59
N ALA A 189 -29.38 -93.37 27.50
CA ALA A 189 -28.39 -93.86 26.57
C ALA A 189 -26.98 -93.65 27.12
N SER A 190 -26.09 -94.55 26.76
CA SER A 190 -24.65 -94.42 27.02
C SER A 190 -23.90 -94.50 25.71
N VAL A 191 -22.77 -93.80 25.64
CA VAL A 191 -21.90 -93.80 24.46
C VAL A 191 -20.57 -94.42 24.87
N SER A 192 -20.11 -95.40 24.09
CA SER A 192 -18.80 -96.03 24.25
C SER A 192 -18.15 -96.14 22.87
N GLY A 193 -17.12 -95.32 22.64
CA GLY A 193 -16.54 -95.14 21.30
C GLY A 193 -17.59 -94.63 20.32
N ASP A 194 -17.68 -95.28 19.15
CA ASP A 194 -18.67 -94.93 18.11
C ASP A 194 -20.03 -95.62 18.32
N THR A 195 -20.20 -96.36 19.41
CA THR A 195 -21.43 -97.11 19.69
C THR A 195 -22.28 -96.38 20.72
N VAL A 196 -23.50 -96.03 20.35
CA VAL A 196 -24.54 -95.53 21.26
C VAL A 196 -25.42 -96.70 21.68
N THR A 197 -25.50 -96.96 22.98
CA THR A 197 -26.36 -97.99 23.57
C THR A 197 -27.56 -97.33 24.22
N PHE A 198 -28.75 -97.63 23.71
CA PHE A 198 -30.01 -97.17 24.28
C PHE A 198 -30.44 -98.08 25.44
N GLY A 199 -30.96 -97.46 26.51
CA GLY A 199 -31.65 -98.16 27.59
C GLY A 199 -33.02 -98.65 27.15
N ASN A 200 -33.69 -99.40 28.03
CA ASN A 200 -34.89 -100.18 27.70
C ASN A 200 -36.11 -99.37 27.24
N THR A 201 -36.09 -98.04 27.37
CA THR A 201 -37.20 -97.15 26.96
C THR A 201 -37.00 -96.53 25.57
N CYS A 202 -35.80 -96.65 24.99
CA CYS A 202 -35.49 -96.09 23.69
C CYS A 202 -35.26 -97.21 22.67
N SER A 203 -35.75 -97.04 21.45
CA SER A 203 -35.66 -98.07 20.41
C SER A 203 -35.34 -97.47 19.05
N VAL A 204 -34.66 -98.27 18.22
CA VAL A 204 -34.38 -97.92 16.82
C VAL A 204 -35.03 -98.98 15.95
N SER A 205 -35.84 -98.56 14.98
CA SER A 205 -36.49 -99.43 14.02
C SER A 205 -36.33 -98.86 12.61
N GLY A 206 -35.52 -99.53 11.79
CA GLY A 206 -35.14 -99.03 10.47
C GLY A 206 -34.40 -97.70 10.59
N SER A 207 -34.95 -96.66 9.96
CA SER A 207 -34.41 -95.29 9.99
C SER A 207 -34.99 -94.41 11.12
N THR A 208 -35.88 -94.96 11.96
CA THR A 208 -36.61 -94.20 12.98
C THR A 208 -36.08 -94.51 14.37
N VAL A 209 -35.77 -93.46 15.13
CA VAL A 209 -35.39 -93.55 16.56
C VAL A 209 -36.58 -93.09 17.41
N THR A 210 -37.02 -93.94 18.33
CA THR A 210 -38.07 -93.64 19.31
C THR A 210 -37.41 -93.35 20.66
N LEU A 211 -37.62 -92.15 21.19
CA LEU A 211 -37.06 -91.67 22.45
C LEU A 211 -38.19 -91.53 23.48
N ALA A 212 -38.19 -92.36 24.53
CA ALA A 212 -39.19 -92.31 25.62
C ALA A 212 -38.54 -92.08 26.99
#